data_AF-A0A453SNY6-F1
#
_entry.id   AF-A0A453SNY6-F1
#
_cell.length_a   1.000
_cell.length_b   1.000
_cell.length_c   1.000
_cell.angle_alpha   90.00
_cell.angle_beta   90.00
_cell.angle_gamma   90.00
#
_symmetry.space_group_name_H-M   'P 1'
#
loop_
_entity.id
_entity.type
_entity.pdbx_description
1 polymer ?
#
loop_
_entity_poly.entity_id
_entity_poly.type
_entity_poly.pdbx_seq_one_letter_code
_entity_poly.pdbx_strand_id
1 'polypeptide(L)'
;SVPKPLKFLRAHYGTLKTCFERMQDSEQQKKHMADILSVLALTMSAEGERESLKYCMMGSLVDICSWGHEYVRNLAFEIGKEWKFNGSSTPIESEINLVLEIVKFHMKHNAETEALDLLMEVGYLEMLSDEKKEEYLTMLLHLVDSTNYKRACLYLTSCSKYLSTPDHEATLGTAYDMYMKFRDLASALRIALLVDDHKYCGQNVKMKMVFEETKDFSLKQQFAFMIARYGLSVEIDDEMVADENEKNALQE
;
A
#
# COMPACT_ATOMS: atom_id res chain seq x y z
N SER A 1 -0.71 0.44 22.54
CA SER A 1 -1.51 0.57 23.79
C SER A 1 -1.38 1.98 24.33
N VAL A 2 -2.47 2.61 24.80
CA VAL A 2 -2.43 3.96 25.40
C VAL A 2 -1.38 4.04 26.51
N PRO A 3 -0.46 5.03 26.49
CA PRO A 3 0.52 5.25 27.55
C PRO A 3 -0.11 5.25 28.94
N LYS A 4 0.53 4.60 29.92
CA LYS A 4 -0.01 4.48 31.30
C LYS A 4 -0.46 5.81 31.91
N PRO A 5 0.27 6.93 31.78
CA PRO A 5 -0.17 8.21 32.33
C PRO A 5 -1.51 8.69 31.77
N LEU A 6 -1.76 8.47 30.47
CA LEU A 6 -2.99 8.90 29.80
C LEU A 6 -4.22 8.08 30.24
N LYS A 7 -4.03 6.86 30.76
CA LYS A 7 -5.15 6.04 31.26
C LYS A 7 -5.91 6.73 32.39
N PHE A 8 -5.25 7.55 33.20
CA PHE A 8 -5.88 8.31 34.29
C PHE A 8 -6.77 9.45 33.77
N LEU A 9 -6.51 9.95 32.56
CA LEU A 9 -7.27 11.03 31.95
C LEU A 9 -8.59 10.57 31.32
N ARG A 10 -8.81 9.26 31.19
CA ARG A 10 -10.04 8.68 30.62
C ARG A 10 -11.31 9.19 31.32
N ALA A 11 -11.28 9.27 32.65
CA ALA A 11 -12.41 9.78 33.44
C ALA A 11 -12.72 11.26 33.16
N HIS A 12 -11.76 11.99 32.58
CA HIS A 12 -11.86 13.41 32.29
C HIS A 12 -12.04 13.70 30.79
N TYR A 13 -12.22 12.68 29.95
CA TYR A 13 -12.30 12.86 28.49
C TYR A 13 -13.36 13.90 28.09
N GLY A 14 -14.58 13.82 28.65
CA GLY A 14 -15.63 14.81 28.39
C GLY A 14 -15.26 16.24 28.83
N THR A 15 -14.64 16.38 30.01
CA THR A 15 -14.16 17.69 30.50
C THR A 15 -13.08 18.26 29.58
N LEU A 16 -12.13 17.43 29.13
CA LEU A 16 -11.06 17.83 28.22
C LEU A 16 -11.62 18.31 26.88
N LYS A 17 -12.67 17.66 26.35
CA LYS A 17 -13.38 18.12 25.14
C LYS A 17 -13.97 19.52 25.33
N THR A 18 -14.70 19.74 26.42
CA THR A 18 -15.27 21.06 26.73
C THR A 18 -14.18 22.13 26.92
N CYS A 19 -13.06 21.78 27.54
CA CYS A 19 -11.91 22.68 27.64
C CYS A 19 -11.36 23.03 26.25
N PHE A 20 -11.13 22.02 25.40
CA PHE A 20 -10.62 22.19 24.04
C PHE A 20 -11.49 23.15 23.19
N GLU A 21 -12.81 23.03 23.28
CA GLU A 21 -13.75 23.90 22.56
C GLU A 21 -13.68 25.38 23.02
N ARG A 22 -13.35 25.60 24.30
CA ARG A 22 -13.27 26.94 24.90
C ARG A 22 -11.91 27.61 24.73
N MET A 23 -10.88 26.89 24.28
CA MET A 23 -9.54 27.45 24.08
C MET A 23 -9.51 28.41 22.88
N GLN A 24 -9.20 29.69 23.15
CA GLN A 24 -9.13 30.76 22.14
C GLN A 24 -7.72 31.34 21.93
N ASP A 25 -6.84 31.29 22.93
CA ASP A 25 -5.65 32.16 22.95
C ASP A 25 -4.30 31.46 22.67
N SER A 26 -4.28 30.15 22.44
CA SER A 26 -3.03 29.43 22.10
C SER A 26 -3.25 28.27 21.15
N GLU A 27 -2.99 28.51 19.87
CA GLU A 27 -3.04 27.50 18.81
C GLU A 27 -2.17 26.28 19.12
N GLN A 28 -0.96 26.48 19.64
CA GLN A 28 -0.06 25.38 19.96
C GLN A 28 -0.57 24.52 21.12
N GLN A 29 -1.07 25.14 22.20
CA GLN A 29 -1.65 24.39 23.32
C GLN A 29 -2.92 23.65 22.90
N LYS A 30 -3.71 24.27 22.02
CA LYS A 30 -4.92 23.65 21.45
C LYS A 30 -4.57 22.42 20.62
N LYS A 31 -3.53 22.49 19.78
CA LYS A 31 -3.00 21.34 19.03
C LYS A 31 -2.53 20.21 19.93
N HIS A 32 -1.74 20.51 20.97
CA HIS A 32 -1.30 19.48 21.93
C HIS A 32 -2.47 18.85 22.70
N MET A 33 -3.50 19.64 23.04
CA MET A 33 -4.72 19.11 23.65
C MET A 33 -5.46 18.19 22.68
N ALA A 34 -5.52 18.54 21.39
CA ALA A 34 -6.09 17.67 20.36
C ALA A 34 -5.30 16.37 20.21
N ASP A 35 -3.97 16.40 20.23
CA ASP A 35 -3.14 15.17 20.21
C ASP A 35 -3.48 14.23 21.38
N ILE A 36 -3.66 14.77 22.58
CA ILE A 36 -4.08 13.99 23.77
C ILE A 36 -5.50 13.44 23.60
N LEU A 37 -6.45 14.27 23.13
CA LEU A 37 -7.82 13.85 22.90
C LEU A 37 -7.90 12.74 21.86
N SER A 38 -7.10 12.83 20.78
CA SER A 38 -7.01 11.82 19.73
C SER A 38 -6.58 10.46 20.29
N VAL A 39 -5.57 10.43 21.16
CA VAL A 39 -5.09 9.17 21.77
C VAL A 39 -6.08 8.62 22.80
N LEU A 40 -6.78 9.49 23.54
CA LEU A 40 -7.81 9.07 24.49
C LEU A 40 -9.06 8.51 23.80
N ALA A 41 -9.41 9.09 22.65
CA ALA A 41 -10.55 8.69 21.82
C ALA A 41 -10.52 7.20 21.46
N LEU A 42 -9.31 6.61 21.29
CA LEU A 42 -9.10 5.18 21.07
C LEU A 42 -9.93 4.27 22.01
N THR A 43 -10.16 4.70 23.25
CA THR A 43 -10.92 3.90 24.24
C THR A 43 -12.15 4.60 24.80
N MET A 44 -12.34 5.88 24.48
CA MET A 44 -13.38 6.71 25.07
C MET A 44 -14.40 7.25 24.07
N SER A 45 -14.07 7.21 22.78
CA SER A 45 -14.98 7.65 21.75
C SER A 45 -16.17 6.71 21.65
N ALA A 46 -17.35 7.27 21.39
CA ALA A 46 -18.50 6.46 21.04
C ALA A 46 -18.28 5.80 19.67
N GLU A 47 -18.81 4.59 19.50
CA GLU A 47 -18.64 3.85 18.26
C GLU A 47 -19.21 4.65 17.06
N GLY A 48 -18.37 4.86 16.04
CA GLY A 48 -18.75 5.57 14.81
C GLY A 48 -18.38 7.06 14.77
N GLU A 49 -18.02 7.68 15.90
CA GLU A 49 -17.72 9.13 15.95
C GLU A 49 -16.35 9.50 15.33
N ARG A 50 -15.45 8.53 15.14
CA ARG A 50 -14.11 8.71 14.53
C ARG A 50 -13.34 9.88 15.17
N GLU A 51 -13.44 10.01 16.50
CA GLU A 51 -12.86 11.15 17.20
C GLU A 51 -11.33 11.11 17.22
N SER A 52 -10.71 9.93 17.07
CA SER A 52 -9.26 9.82 17.06
C SER A 52 -8.71 10.55 15.83
N LEU A 53 -9.25 10.28 14.64
CA LEU A 53 -8.89 10.96 13.41
C LEU A 53 -9.24 12.44 13.48
N LYS A 54 -10.47 12.78 13.91
CA LYS A 54 -10.92 14.17 14.04
C LYS A 54 -9.95 15.02 14.84
N TYR A 55 -9.55 14.55 16.03
CA TYR A 55 -8.62 15.30 16.87
C TYR A 55 -7.18 15.21 16.37
N CYS A 56 -6.77 14.13 15.70
CA CYS A 56 -5.46 14.04 15.05
C CYS A 56 -5.29 15.14 13.99
N MET A 57 -6.31 15.33 13.14
CA MET A 57 -6.31 16.37 12.10
C MET A 57 -6.34 17.80 12.65
N MET A 58 -6.84 17.99 13.88
CA MET A 58 -6.79 19.27 14.62
C MET A 58 -5.50 19.45 15.42
N GLY A 59 -4.65 18.42 15.46
CA GLY A 59 -3.47 18.32 16.30
C GLY A 59 -2.22 18.93 15.69
N SER A 60 -1.08 18.52 16.22
CA SER A 60 0.23 18.94 15.72
C SER A 60 0.61 18.25 14.42
N LEU A 61 0.10 17.03 14.19
CA LEU A 61 0.54 16.12 13.13
C LEU A 61 2.06 15.82 13.17
N VAL A 62 2.66 15.91 14.36
CA VAL A 62 4.09 15.63 14.57
C VAL A 62 4.23 14.35 15.39
N ASP A 63 5.17 13.48 15.00
CA ASP A 63 5.53 12.25 15.71
C ASP A 63 4.33 11.36 16.05
N ILE A 64 3.32 11.31 15.17
CA ILE A 64 2.05 10.58 15.36
C ILE A 64 2.31 9.10 15.69
N CYS A 65 3.33 8.53 15.05
CA CYS A 65 3.72 7.15 15.21
C CYS A 65 4.33 6.82 16.60
N SER A 66 4.81 7.83 17.34
CA SER A 66 5.41 7.66 18.67
C SER A 66 4.40 7.22 19.74
N TRP A 67 3.11 7.46 19.51
CA TRP A 67 2.01 7.00 20.37
C TRP A 67 1.78 5.48 20.32
N GLY A 68 2.40 4.81 19.34
CA GLY A 68 2.52 3.36 19.24
C GLY A 68 1.47 2.67 18.38
N HIS A 69 1.74 1.40 18.06
CA HIS A 69 1.00 0.60 17.08
C HIS A 69 -0.52 0.63 17.19
N GLU A 70 -1.05 0.53 18.40
CA GLU A 70 -2.52 0.45 18.58
C GLU A 70 -3.22 1.74 18.17
N TYR A 71 -2.60 2.88 18.48
CA TYR A 71 -3.13 4.17 18.07
C TYR A 71 -3.03 4.34 16.56
N VAL A 72 -1.87 4.00 15.98
CA VAL A 72 -1.65 4.06 14.53
C VAL A 72 -2.63 3.16 13.77
N ARG A 73 -2.87 1.94 14.25
CA ARG A 73 -3.86 1.01 13.68
C ARG A 73 -5.27 1.58 13.72
N ASN A 74 -5.66 2.19 14.85
CA ASN A 74 -6.98 2.80 14.95
C ASN A 74 -7.13 4.02 14.02
N LEU A 75 -6.08 4.84 13.89
CA LEU A 75 -6.07 5.92 12.90
C LEU A 75 -6.24 5.37 11.49
N ALA A 76 -5.48 4.35 11.09
CA ALA A 76 -5.61 3.70 9.78
C ALA A 76 -7.06 3.26 9.50
N PHE A 77 -7.69 2.62 10.48
CA PHE A 77 -9.09 2.19 10.39
C PHE A 77 -10.08 3.34 10.27
N GLU A 78 -9.92 4.40 11.07
CA GLU A 78 -10.79 5.58 10.99
C GLU A 78 -10.60 6.34 9.66
N ILE A 79 -9.37 6.41 9.15
CA ILE A 79 -9.06 7.01 7.83
C ILE A 79 -9.74 6.23 6.71
N GLY A 80 -9.61 4.89 6.68
CA GLY A 80 -10.26 4.07 5.66
C GLY A 80 -11.77 4.26 5.62
N LYS A 81 -12.41 4.43 6.79
CA LYS A 81 -13.85 4.76 6.90
C LYS A 81 -14.18 6.17 6.41
N GLU A 82 -13.39 7.16 6.81
CA GLU A 82 -13.55 8.55 6.38
C GLU A 82 -13.47 8.67 4.85
N TRP A 83 -12.48 8.00 4.26
CA TRP A 83 -12.25 8.00 2.81
C TRP A 83 -13.43 7.44 2.03
N LYS A 84 -13.97 6.28 2.46
CA LYS A 84 -15.15 5.65 1.85
C LYS A 84 -16.40 6.52 1.97
N PHE A 85 -16.55 7.27 3.06
CA PHE A 85 -17.68 8.16 3.27
C PHE A 85 -17.59 9.44 2.41
N ASN A 86 -16.37 9.98 2.26
CA ASN A 86 -16.10 11.21 1.54
C ASN A 86 -15.91 11.03 0.02
N GLY A 87 -16.37 9.91 -0.55
CA GLY A 87 -16.07 9.37 -1.90
C GLY A 87 -16.36 10.24 -3.14
N SER A 88 -16.43 11.57 -3.03
CA SER A 88 -16.44 12.54 -4.13
C SER A 88 -15.63 13.83 -3.86
N SER A 89 -15.12 14.05 -2.64
CA SER A 89 -14.29 15.23 -2.32
C SER A 89 -12.80 14.92 -2.45
N THR A 90 -12.05 15.82 -3.11
CA THR A 90 -10.59 15.75 -3.12
C THR A 90 -10.05 15.68 -1.69
N PRO A 91 -9.29 14.63 -1.33
CA PRO A 91 -8.70 14.50 -0.01
C PRO A 91 -7.79 15.70 0.32
N ILE A 92 -7.79 16.11 1.58
CA ILE A 92 -6.93 17.22 2.01
C ILE A 92 -5.48 16.71 2.04
N GLU A 93 -4.53 17.54 1.59
CA GLU A 93 -3.10 17.19 1.54
C GLU A 93 -2.57 16.64 2.88
N SER A 94 -3.04 17.17 4.00
CA SER A 94 -2.70 16.68 5.34
C SER A 94 -3.15 15.24 5.62
N GLU A 95 -4.30 14.81 5.07
CA GLU A 95 -4.81 13.44 5.23
C GLU A 95 -3.93 12.47 4.45
N ILE A 96 -3.52 12.88 3.24
CA ILE A 96 -2.63 12.06 2.43
C ILE A 96 -1.26 11.91 3.12
N ASN A 97 -0.70 13.02 3.63
CA ASN A 97 0.55 12.98 4.38
C ASN A 97 0.44 12.07 5.63
N LEU A 98 -0.69 12.11 6.34
CA LEU A 98 -0.96 11.23 7.46
C LEU A 98 -0.97 9.75 7.05
N VAL A 99 -1.67 9.40 5.97
CA VAL A 99 -1.66 8.03 5.41
C VAL A 99 -0.23 7.59 5.11
N LEU A 100 0.56 8.46 4.49
CA LEU A 100 1.95 8.15 4.16
C LEU A 100 2.82 7.87 5.39
N GLU A 101 2.69 8.68 6.44
CA GLU A 101 3.43 8.45 7.68
C GLU A 101 3.05 7.11 8.33
N ILE A 102 1.76 6.78 8.33
CA ILE A 102 1.24 5.53 8.87
C ILE A 102 1.77 4.32 8.08
N VAL A 103 1.72 4.38 6.74
CA VAL A 103 2.26 3.34 5.85
C VAL A 103 3.76 3.15 6.08
N LYS A 104 4.53 4.24 6.12
CA LYS A 104 5.98 4.20 6.43
C LYS A 104 6.25 3.52 7.76
N PHE A 105 5.46 3.84 8.78
CA PHE A 105 5.59 3.24 10.10
C PHE A 105 5.29 1.74 10.08
N HIS A 106 4.19 1.32 9.47
CA HIS A 106 3.80 -0.09 9.38
C HIS A 106 4.86 -0.92 8.63
N MET A 107 5.34 -0.44 7.49
CA MET A 107 6.39 -1.10 6.70
C MET A 107 7.68 -1.28 7.50
N LYS A 108 8.12 -0.25 8.25
CA LYS A 108 9.33 -0.32 9.10
C LYS A 108 9.20 -1.29 10.28
N HIS A 109 7.99 -1.62 10.70
CA HIS A 109 7.72 -2.44 11.87
C HIS A 109 7.08 -3.80 11.53
N ASN A 110 7.32 -4.33 10.32
CA ASN A 110 6.84 -5.64 9.90
C ASN A 110 5.31 -5.80 9.93
N ALA A 111 4.58 -4.72 9.72
CA ALA A 111 3.13 -4.68 9.59
C ALA A 111 2.74 -4.38 8.14
N GLU A 112 3.38 -5.07 7.19
CA GLU A 112 3.20 -4.81 5.76
C GLU A 112 1.75 -5.04 5.31
N THR A 113 1.07 -6.01 5.92
CA THR A 113 -0.34 -6.30 5.65
C THR A 113 -1.23 -5.11 6.00
N GLU A 114 -1.04 -4.50 7.17
CA GLU A 114 -1.81 -3.31 7.58
C GLU A 114 -1.47 -2.08 6.73
N ALA A 115 -0.22 -1.93 6.30
CA ALA A 115 0.18 -0.86 5.39
C ALA A 115 -0.54 -0.97 4.04
N LEU A 116 -0.56 -2.18 3.47
CA LEU A 116 -1.19 -2.44 2.17
C LEU A 116 -2.72 -2.39 2.26
N ASP A 117 -3.31 -2.84 3.37
CA ASP A 117 -4.74 -2.71 3.62
C ASP A 117 -5.16 -1.24 3.63
N LEU A 118 -4.46 -0.39 4.38
CA LEU A 118 -4.76 1.04 4.42
C LEU A 118 -4.71 1.64 3.01
N LEU A 119 -3.69 1.30 2.21
CA LEU A 119 -3.54 1.78 0.84
C LEU A 119 -4.66 1.28 -0.09
N MET A 120 -5.07 0.02 0.04
CA MET A 120 -6.23 -0.52 -0.66
C MET A 120 -7.52 0.20 -0.24
N GLU A 121 -7.70 0.47 1.05
CA GLU A 121 -8.92 1.13 1.57
C GLU A 121 -9.06 2.58 1.12
N VAL A 122 -7.95 3.32 1.03
CA VAL A 122 -7.94 4.67 0.45
C VAL A 122 -7.91 4.64 -1.09
N GLY A 123 -8.10 3.46 -1.67
CA GLY A 123 -8.36 3.24 -3.10
C GLY A 123 -7.14 3.38 -3.99
N TYR A 124 -5.93 3.05 -3.53
CA TYR A 124 -4.66 3.16 -4.26
C TYR A 124 -4.48 4.46 -5.06
N LEU A 125 -5.22 5.51 -4.68
CA LEU A 125 -5.22 6.85 -5.27
C LEU A 125 -6.03 6.99 -6.58
N GLU A 126 -7.20 6.37 -6.69
CA GLU A 126 -8.19 6.69 -7.76
C GLU A 126 -8.53 8.19 -7.86
N MET A 127 -8.31 8.97 -6.80
CA MET A 127 -8.59 10.41 -6.74
C MET A 127 -7.38 11.32 -6.96
N LEU A 128 -6.18 10.76 -7.14
CA LEU A 128 -5.00 11.59 -7.39
C LEU A 128 -4.76 11.75 -8.89
N SER A 129 -4.20 12.91 -9.26
CA SER A 129 -3.68 13.11 -10.61
C SER A 129 -2.61 12.06 -10.93
N ASP A 130 -2.45 11.73 -12.21
CA ASP A 130 -1.50 10.72 -12.68
C ASP A 130 -0.08 10.95 -12.14
N GLU A 131 0.36 12.21 -12.06
CA GLU A 131 1.66 12.61 -11.51
C GLU A 131 1.84 12.23 -10.03
N LYS A 132 0.80 12.47 -9.22
CA LYS A 132 0.83 12.14 -7.81
C LYS A 132 0.83 10.63 -7.66
N LYS A 133 -0.06 9.92 -8.36
CA LYS A 133 -0.13 8.45 -8.33
C LYS A 133 1.24 7.80 -8.56
N GLU A 134 2.01 8.30 -9.53
CA GLU A 134 3.38 7.83 -9.80
C GLU A 134 4.34 8.09 -8.64
N GLU A 135 4.27 9.27 -8.01
CA GLU A 135 5.07 9.59 -6.82
C GLU A 135 4.79 8.60 -5.67
N TYR A 136 3.51 8.29 -5.43
CA TYR A 136 3.12 7.33 -4.39
C TYR A 136 3.56 5.91 -4.70
N LEU A 137 3.39 5.46 -5.95
CA LEU A 137 3.83 4.13 -6.37
C LEU A 137 5.34 4.00 -6.24
N THR A 138 6.08 5.04 -6.66
CA THR A 138 7.53 5.13 -6.48
C THR A 138 7.91 5.07 -5.00
N MET A 139 7.22 5.83 -4.15
CA MET A 139 7.46 5.81 -2.71
C MET A 139 7.18 4.43 -2.11
N LEU A 140 6.06 3.80 -2.45
CA LEU A 140 5.72 2.45 -2.01
C LEU A 140 6.83 1.46 -2.39
N LEU A 141 7.27 1.50 -3.65
CA LEU A 141 8.40 0.70 -4.10
C LEU A 141 9.63 0.97 -3.25
N HIS A 142 9.93 2.21 -2.85
CA HIS A 142 11.05 2.53 -1.95
C HIS A 142 10.89 2.02 -0.52
N LEU A 143 9.67 1.90 0.00
CA LEU A 143 9.41 1.40 1.36
C LEU A 143 9.54 -0.11 1.49
N VAL A 144 9.46 -0.83 0.36
CA VAL A 144 9.72 -2.25 0.30
C VAL A 144 11.23 -2.51 0.22
N ASP A 145 11.73 -3.46 1.00
CA ASP A 145 13.11 -3.92 1.03
C ASP A 145 13.22 -5.45 0.85
N SER A 146 14.45 -5.96 0.81
CA SER A 146 14.74 -7.38 0.60
C SER A 146 14.19 -8.30 1.69
N THR A 147 13.84 -7.76 2.86
CA THR A 147 13.33 -8.53 4.00
C THR A 147 11.80 -8.67 3.98
N ASN A 148 11.10 -7.71 3.38
CA ASN A 148 9.64 -7.64 3.45
C ASN A 148 8.92 -7.86 2.11
N TYR A 149 9.59 -7.67 0.95
CA TYR A 149 8.92 -7.71 -0.35
C TYR A 149 8.15 -9.01 -0.62
N LYS A 150 8.70 -10.16 -0.25
CA LYS A 150 8.02 -11.46 -0.48
C LYS A 150 6.70 -11.55 0.28
N ARG A 151 6.65 -11.02 1.50
CA ARG A 151 5.43 -11.00 2.33
C ARG A 151 4.40 -10.04 1.75
N ALA A 152 4.85 -8.84 1.36
CA ALA A 152 4.02 -7.85 0.69
C ALA A 152 3.40 -8.41 -0.62
N CYS A 153 4.22 -8.94 -1.53
CA CYS A 153 3.74 -9.50 -2.79
C CYS A 153 2.81 -10.71 -2.60
N LEU A 154 3.12 -11.61 -1.66
CA LEU A 154 2.25 -12.75 -1.36
C LEU A 154 0.88 -12.28 -0.86
N TYR A 155 0.87 -11.24 -0.01
CA TYR A 155 -0.36 -10.64 0.48
C TYR A 155 -1.18 -10.05 -0.68
N LEU A 156 -0.58 -9.19 -1.50
CA LEU A 156 -1.24 -8.57 -2.65
C LEU A 156 -1.81 -9.60 -3.63
N THR A 157 -1.04 -10.63 -3.95
CA THR A 157 -1.46 -11.72 -4.86
C THR A 157 -2.61 -12.55 -4.27
N SER A 158 -2.68 -12.66 -2.95
CA SER A 158 -3.77 -13.37 -2.27
C SER A 158 -5.03 -12.51 -2.21
N CYS A 159 -4.90 -11.23 -1.90
CA CYS A 159 -6.00 -10.28 -1.83
C CYS A 159 -6.62 -10.00 -3.20
N SER A 160 -5.83 -9.95 -4.27
CA SER A 160 -6.32 -9.64 -5.62
C SER A 160 -7.44 -10.56 -6.09
N LYS A 161 -7.48 -11.82 -5.62
CA LYS A 161 -8.52 -12.81 -5.94
C LYS A 161 -9.92 -12.42 -5.48
N TYR A 162 -10.02 -11.47 -4.56
CA TYR A 162 -11.27 -11.01 -3.96
C TYR A 162 -11.65 -9.59 -4.41
N LEU A 163 -10.86 -8.98 -5.30
CA LEU A 163 -11.07 -7.63 -5.80
C LEU A 163 -11.86 -7.62 -7.12
N SER A 164 -12.40 -6.45 -7.46
CA SER A 164 -13.00 -6.21 -8.78
C SER A 164 -11.93 -6.28 -9.88
N THR A 165 -12.30 -6.49 -11.15
CA THR A 165 -11.32 -6.65 -12.24
C THR A 165 -10.31 -5.49 -12.36
N PRO A 166 -10.72 -4.20 -12.32
CA PRO A 166 -9.75 -3.09 -12.36
C PRO A 166 -8.77 -3.09 -11.19
N ASP A 167 -9.28 -3.31 -9.97
CA ASP A 167 -8.47 -3.35 -8.74
C ASP A 167 -7.56 -4.57 -8.70
N HIS A 168 -8.03 -5.70 -9.24
CA HIS A 168 -7.29 -6.93 -9.39
C HIS A 168 -6.06 -6.72 -10.29
N GLU A 169 -6.26 -6.17 -11.49
CA GLU A 169 -5.18 -5.86 -12.44
C GLU A 169 -4.17 -4.88 -11.82
N ALA A 170 -4.63 -3.83 -11.14
CA ALA A 170 -3.76 -2.84 -10.48
C ALA A 170 -2.94 -3.44 -9.31
N THR A 171 -3.58 -4.26 -8.48
CA THR A 171 -2.95 -4.92 -7.33
C THR A 171 -1.88 -5.92 -7.78
N LEU A 172 -2.18 -6.73 -8.80
CA LEU A 172 -1.20 -7.61 -9.41
C LEU A 172 -0.08 -6.82 -10.10
N GLY A 173 -0.39 -5.71 -10.75
CA GLY A 173 0.62 -4.82 -11.33
C GLY A 173 1.63 -4.33 -10.30
N THR A 174 1.14 -3.88 -9.15
CA THR A 174 1.98 -3.45 -8.03
C THR A 174 2.88 -4.58 -7.50
N ALA A 175 2.33 -5.80 -7.37
CA ALA A 175 3.11 -6.96 -6.95
C ALA A 175 4.19 -7.35 -7.99
N TYR A 176 3.89 -7.20 -9.28
CA TYR A 176 4.85 -7.41 -10.37
C TYR A 176 6.02 -6.41 -10.26
N ASP A 177 5.74 -5.12 -10.10
CA ASP A 177 6.76 -4.08 -10.01
C ASP A 177 7.68 -4.30 -8.80
N MET A 178 7.12 -4.73 -7.67
CA MET A 178 7.90 -5.13 -6.49
C MET A 178 8.81 -6.32 -6.80
N TYR A 179 8.33 -7.39 -7.43
CA TYR A 179 9.18 -8.53 -7.79
C TYR A 179 10.29 -8.14 -8.78
N MET A 180 9.98 -7.30 -9.75
CA MET A 180 10.96 -6.76 -10.71
C MET A 180 12.05 -5.95 -10.02
N LYS A 181 11.67 -5.06 -9.08
CA LYS A 181 12.64 -4.27 -8.28
C LYS A 181 13.70 -5.16 -7.61
N PHE A 182 13.30 -6.33 -7.10
CA PHE A 182 14.21 -7.26 -6.42
C PHE A 182 14.77 -8.36 -7.33
N ARG A 183 14.53 -8.27 -8.64
CA ARG A 183 14.93 -9.26 -9.65
C ARG A 183 14.49 -10.69 -9.31
N ASP A 184 13.34 -10.83 -8.66
CA ASP A 184 12.69 -12.12 -8.42
C ASP A 184 11.88 -12.51 -9.67
N LEU A 185 12.60 -12.73 -10.76
CA LEU A 185 12.06 -12.80 -12.13
C LEU A 185 11.06 -13.95 -12.32
N ALA A 186 11.31 -15.11 -11.70
CA ALA A 186 10.38 -16.23 -11.75
C ALA A 186 9.04 -15.90 -11.07
N SER A 187 9.08 -15.13 -9.98
CA SER A 187 7.87 -14.66 -9.31
C SER A 187 7.16 -13.57 -10.10
N ALA A 188 7.92 -12.62 -10.66
CA ALA A 188 7.40 -11.60 -11.57
C ALA A 188 6.69 -12.23 -12.78
N LEU A 189 7.28 -13.24 -13.41
CA LEU A 189 6.67 -13.98 -14.53
C LEU A 189 5.33 -14.61 -14.13
N ARG A 190 5.25 -15.24 -12.95
CA ARG A 190 3.98 -15.81 -12.46
C ARG A 190 2.90 -14.74 -12.32
N ILE A 191 3.26 -13.54 -11.87
CA ILE A 191 2.31 -12.43 -11.78
C ILE A 191 1.95 -11.90 -13.16
N ALA A 192 2.92 -11.74 -14.07
CA ALA A 192 2.66 -11.30 -15.44
C ALA A 192 1.64 -12.21 -16.15
N LEU A 193 1.77 -13.53 -15.99
CA LEU A 193 0.83 -14.52 -16.53
C LEU A 193 -0.59 -14.40 -15.95
N LEU A 194 -0.72 -13.94 -14.69
CA LEU A 194 -2.02 -13.70 -14.05
C LEU A 194 -2.65 -12.37 -14.47
N VAL A 195 -1.84 -11.35 -14.74
CA VAL A 195 -2.32 -10.03 -15.20
C VAL A 195 -2.86 -10.12 -16.63
N ASP A 196 -2.18 -10.85 -17.51
CA ASP A 196 -2.49 -10.94 -18.94
C ASP A 196 -3.63 -11.95 -19.26
N ASP A 197 -4.51 -12.26 -18.31
CA ASP A 197 -5.64 -13.16 -18.54
C ASP A 197 -6.69 -12.46 -19.45
N HIS A 198 -6.49 -12.62 -20.77
CA HIS A 198 -7.41 -12.30 -21.86
C HIS A 198 -7.75 -10.82 -22.12
N LYS A 199 -6.79 -10.02 -22.60
CA LYS A 199 -7.11 -8.89 -23.50
C LYS A 199 -6.15 -8.80 -24.69
N TYR A 200 -6.61 -9.37 -25.80
CA TYR A 200 -6.31 -8.96 -27.18
C TYR A 200 -4.83 -8.81 -27.59
N CYS A 201 -4.37 -9.83 -28.34
CA CYS A 201 -3.36 -9.71 -29.40
C CYS A 201 -1.99 -9.11 -29.03
N GLY A 202 -1.03 -10.01 -28.77
CA GLY A 202 0.27 -9.95 -29.44
C GLY A 202 1.45 -9.38 -28.67
N GLN A 203 1.26 -8.75 -27.51
CA GLN A 203 2.39 -8.22 -26.72
C GLN A 203 2.13 -8.42 -25.23
N ASN A 204 2.58 -9.57 -24.69
CA ASN A 204 2.71 -9.77 -23.24
C ASN A 204 3.90 -8.91 -22.75
N VAL A 205 3.72 -7.59 -22.71
CA VAL A 205 4.80 -6.61 -22.47
C VAL A 205 5.55 -6.92 -21.17
N LYS A 206 4.81 -7.24 -20.10
CA LYS A 206 5.41 -7.60 -18.80
C LYS A 206 6.23 -8.88 -18.88
N MET A 207 5.77 -9.88 -19.63
CA MET A 207 6.55 -11.10 -19.86
C MET A 207 7.82 -10.80 -20.65
N LYS A 208 7.75 -9.97 -21.71
CA LYS A 208 8.93 -9.55 -22.48
C LYS A 208 9.97 -8.86 -21.59
N MET A 209 9.53 -7.91 -20.77
CA MET A 209 10.39 -7.22 -19.79
C MET A 209 11.11 -8.20 -18.84
N VAL A 210 10.46 -9.28 -18.38
CA VAL A 210 11.10 -10.29 -17.53
C VAL A 210 12.20 -11.05 -18.28
N PHE A 211 12.01 -11.35 -19.57
CA PHE A 211 13.01 -12.02 -20.39
C PHE A 211 14.21 -11.12 -20.69
N GLU A 212 13.96 -9.83 -20.98
CA GLU A 212 14.99 -8.82 -21.24
C GLU A 212 15.88 -8.57 -20.01
N GLU A 213 15.30 -8.70 -18.82
CA GLU A 213 16.01 -8.47 -17.56
C GLU A 213 17.08 -9.54 -17.27
N THR A 214 17.11 -10.67 -17.97
CA THR A 214 18.12 -11.71 -17.79
C THR A 214 18.79 -12.13 -19.09
N LYS A 215 20.09 -12.46 -18.99
CA LYS A 215 20.87 -13.11 -20.07
C LYS A 215 21.13 -14.58 -19.79
N ASP A 216 20.67 -15.09 -18.65
CA ASP A 216 20.86 -16.49 -18.29
C ASP A 216 19.90 -17.38 -19.09
N PHE A 217 20.45 -18.13 -20.03
CA PHE A 217 19.70 -19.05 -20.88
C PHE A 217 18.96 -20.14 -20.08
N SER A 218 19.58 -20.70 -19.03
CA SER A 218 18.92 -21.73 -18.21
C SER A 218 17.68 -21.17 -17.50
N LEU A 219 17.73 -19.91 -17.06
CA LEU A 219 16.58 -19.25 -16.48
C LEU A 219 15.49 -18.96 -17.53
N LYS A 220 15.87 -18.55 -18.75
CA LYS A 220 14.92 -18.39 -19.87
C LYS A 220 14.23 -19.70 -20.26
N GLN A 221 14.95 -20.82 -20.24
CA GLN A 221 14.36 -22.14 -20.45
C GLN A 221 13.32 -22.48 -19.37
N GLN A 222 13.59 -22.15 -18.10
CA GLN A 222 12.61 -22.32 -17.03
C GLN A 222 11.37 -21.43 -17.24
N PHE A 223 11.56 -20.20 -17.73
CA PHE A 223 10.44 -19.31 -18.07
C PHE A 223 9.58 -19.86 -19.20
N ALA A 224 10.20 -20.32 -20.29
CA ALA A 224 9.49 -20.97 -21.40
C ALA A 224 8.68 -22.18 -20.90
N PHE A 225 9.26 -23.02 -20.04
CA PHE A 225 8.55 -24.15 -19.45
C PHE A 225 7.37 -23.73 -18.57
N MET A 226 7.52 -22.66 -17.78
CA MET A 226 6.42 -22.11 -16.97
C MET A 226 5.27 -21.60 -17.84
N ILE A 227 5.58 -20.89 -18.93
CA ILE A 227 4.59 -20.38 -19.90
C ILE A 227 3.86 -21.54 -20.59
N ALA A 228 4.62 -22.52 -21.09
CA ALA A 228 4.05 -23.70 -21.73
C ALA A 228 3.14 -24.49 -20.77
N ARG A 229 3.54 -24.63 -19.50
CA ARG A 229 2.71 -25.27 -18.47
C ARG A 229 1.46 -24.47 -18.12
N TYR A 230 1.52 -23.15 -18.23
CA TYR A 230 0.34 -22.27 -18.09
C TYR A 230 -0.63 -22.45 -19.28
N GLY A 231 -0.19 -23.04 -20.39
CA GLY A 231 -1.00 -23.34 -21.57
C GLY A 231 -0.96 -22.24 -22.63
N LEU A 232 -0.02 -21.29 -22.54
CA LEU A 232 0.17 -20.25 -23.54
C LEU A 232 1.27 -20.66 -24.53
N SER A 233 1.04 -20.35 -25.80
CA SER A 233 2.06 -20.37 -26.84
C SER A 233 2.55 -18.94 -27.03
N VAL A 234 3.86 -18.74 -26.93
CA VAL A 234 4.51 -17.44 -27.07
C VAL A 234 5.47 -17.52 -28.24
N GLU A 235 5.44 -16.52 -29.11
CA GLU A 235 6.49 -16.30 -30.09
C GLU A 235 7.67 -15.61 -29.39
N ILE A 236 8.82 -16.27 -29.38
CA ILE A 236 10.06 -15.71 -28.82
C ILE A 236 10.61 -14.69 -29.81
N ASP A 237 10.64 -13.43 -29.38
CA ASP A 237 11.16 -12.31 -30.15
C ASP A 237 12.70 -12.24 -30.09
N ASP A 238 13.33 -11.63 -31.09
CA ASP A 238 14.79 -11.47 -31.15
C ASP A 238 15.33 -10.65 -29.97
N GLU A 239 14.52 -9.73 -29.45
CA GLU A 239 14.86 -8.92 -28.27
C GLU A 239 14.89 -9.74 -26.96
N MET A 240 14.24 -10.91 -26.94
CA MET A 240 14.14 -11.77 -25.76
C MET A 240 15.31 -12.75 -25.63
N VAL A 241 16.19 -12.84 -26.62
CA VAL A 241 17.26 -13.85 -26.73
C VAL A 241 18.59 -13.23 -27.17
N ALA A 242 19.70 -13.93 -26.94
CA ALA A 242 21.00 -13.45 -27.39
C ALA A 242 21.28 -13.73 -28.87
N ASP A 243 20.79 -14.87 -29.38
CA ASP A 243 21.00 -15.32 -30.75
C ASP A 243 19.88 -16.27 -31.24
N GLU A 244 19.92 -16.61 -32.54
CA GLU A 244 18.97 -17.51 -33.20
C GLU A 244 18.99 -18.94 -32.66
N ASN A 245 20.10 -19.42 -32.09
CA ASN A 245 20.14 -20.76 -31.51
C ASN A 245 19.32 -20.81 -30.22
N GLU A 246 19.46 -19.79 -29.36
CA GLU A 246 18.63 -19.65 -28.16
C GLU A 246 17.16 -19.52 -28.53
N LYS A 247 16.84 -18.73 -29.56
CA LYS A 247 15.47 -18.56 -30.06
C LYS A 247 14.81 -19.88 -30.41
N ASN A 248 15.48 -20.66 -31.27
CA ASN A 248 14.97 -21.96 -31.69
C ASN A 248 14.80 -22.91 -30.50
N ALA A 249 15.76 -22.93 -29.58
CA ALA A 249 15.70 -23.80 -28.40
C ALA A 249 14.62 -23.42 -27.37
N LEU A 250 14.20 -22.14 -27.30
CA LEU A 250 13.10 -21.70 -26.44
C LEU A 250 11.72 -21.80 -27.11
N GLN A 251 11.71 -21.84 -28.45
CA GLN A 251 10.49 -21.94 -29.25
C GLN A 251 10.00 -23.39 -29.41
N GLU A 252 10.92 -24.38 -29.38
CA GLU A 252 10.65 -25.82 -29.32
C GLU A 252 10.00 -26.27 -28.00
#